data_AF-A0A838JAW2-F1
#
_entry.id   AF-A0A838JAW2-F1
#
_cell.length_a   1.000
_cell.length_b   1.000
_cell.length_c   1.000
_cell.angle_alpha   90.00
_cell.angle_beta   90.00
_cell.angle_gamma   90.00
#
_symmetry.space_group_name_H-M   'P 1'
#
loop_
_entity.id
_entity.type
_entity.pdbx_description
1 polymer ?
#
loop_
_entity_poly.entity_id
_entity_poly.type
_entity_poly.pdbx_seq_one_letter_code
_entity_poly.pdbx_strand_id
1 'polypeptide(L)'
;MKHWLAERLAKLLPELAPLGLAQEEEIKRICEEEIAAWKDRPAMRKASSLRVPMTDTRNAIKEAILVTSENRWYDEKNREWVPIALKYMAFSEEEYIAMNAPSEEVLQQRLQEQQELADPDAIVRIAEGLLQAKRWEDLAVGLALVTGRRLTEIMKTGSFHPKTLYSVTFDGQLKRRDIRLAPYELPTLVRAELVLDAWRRLRAEVDCTTLDNSQVAEKYSRIVSQNVNRHVAKLVPTTIGRDELHTHQLRAVYAAIAVYYYLPPRVAEIMYMATIDGHYRLLESSDQQQALNFASTAHYLDYKVTDQRRGIKLTEPGVAILEAFQKRGEQDMVRKAKGQATTEKSMGIVVKKQSKTGFSSMRPKQGTKERADVVGEREQVHSSDEIIVYLLDTDAIAQQLYSLLQPLAEELGTKTDAPVATLQALVAAYTSGVRSPEADQQAGKVAALLQEVAAEGEKQPVPYLRKLVDRDKKYKEG
;
A
#
# COMPACT_ATOMS: atom_id res chain seq x y z
N MET A 1 -18.36 20.59 1.35
CA MET A 1 -18.29 22.02 1.75
C MET A 1 -19.54 22.37 2.55
N LYS A 2 -19.44 23.14 3.64
CA LYS A 2 -20.61 23.54 4.45
C LYS A 2 -21.47 24.55 3.67
N HIS A 3 -22.80 24.46 3.74
CA HIS A 3 -23.73 25.34 2.99
C HIS A 3 -23.42 26.83 3.17
N TRP A 4 -23.24 27.28 4.40
CA TRP A 4 -22.94 28.68 4.70
C TRP A 4 -21.62 29.16 4.10
N LEU A 5 -20.64 28.26 3.94
CA LEU A 5 -19.34 28.61 3.37
C LEU A 5 -19.47 28.78 1.86
N ALA A 6 -20.27 27.93 1.21
CA ALA A 6 -20.59 28.08 -0.21
C ALA A 6 -21.26 29.43 -0.51
N GLU A 7 -22.21 29.86 0.33
CA GLU A 7 -22.85 31.18 0.20
C GLU A 7 -21.86 32.35 0.35
N ARG A 8 -20.89 32.23 1.25
CA ARG A 8 -19.85 33.25 1.44
C ARG A 8 -18.87 33.27 0.28
N LEU A 9 -18.44 32.11 -0.20
CA LEU A 9 -17.58 31.98 -1.38
C LEU A 9 -18.22 32.56 -2.64
N ALA A 10 -19.53 32.39 -2.81
CA ALA A 10 -20.27 32.98 -3.93
C ALA A 10 -20.23 34.53 -3.95
N LYS A 11 -19.95 35.18 -2.81
CA LYS A 11 -19.76 36.64 -2.72
C LYS A 11 -18.28 37.02 -2.79
N LEU A 12 -17.44 36.28 -2.07
CA LEU A 12 -16.01 36.55 -1.97
C LEU A 12 -15.27 36.42 -3.31
N LEU A 13 -15.56 35.38 -4.10
CA LEU A 13 -14.81 35.12 -5.33
C LEU A 13 -15.02 36.21 -6.40
N PRO A 14 -16.26 36.67 -6.69
CA PRO A 14 -16.47 37.80 -7.60
C PRO A 14 -15.84 39.11 -7.13
N GLU A 15 -15.79 39.36 -5.82
CA GLU A 15 -15.17 40.57 -5.25
C GLU A 15 -13.65 40.55 -5.40
N LEU A 16 -13.01 39.39 -5.25
CA LEU A 16 -11.56 39.24 -5.36
C LEU A 16 -11.06 39.13 -6.81
N ALA A 17 -11.85 38.55 -7.72
CA ALA A 17 -11.44 38.27 -9.10
C ALA A 17 -10.92 39.48 -9.91
N PRO A 18 -11.50 40.70 -9.83
CA PRO A 18 -11.02 41.85 -10.60
C PRO A 18 -9.83 42.58 -9.96
N LEU A 19 -9.43 42.22 -8.74
CA LEU A 19 -8.40 42.94 -7.98
C LEU A 19 -6.99 42.43 -8.31
N GLY A 20 -6.03 43.35 -8.34
CA GLY A 20 -4.62 43.06 -8.58
C GLY A 20 -3.68 43.69 -7.55
N LEU A 21 -2.38 43.71 -7.87
CA LEU A 21 -1.30 44.25 -7.06
C LEU A 21 -1.52 45.72 -6.71
N ALA A 22 -2.12 46.50 -7.61
CA ALA A 22 -2.45 47.91 -7.36
C ALA A 22 -3.51 48.08 -6.26
N GLN A 23 -4.30 47.05 -5.97
CA GLN A 23 -5.35 47.02 -4.95
C GLN A 23 -5.03 46.04 -3.82
N GLU A 24 -3.75 45.78 -3.54
CA GLU A 24 -3.34 44.80 -2.53
C GLU A 24 -3.94 45.08 -1.13
N GLU A 25 -4.02 46.34 -0.71
CA GLU A 25 -4.64 46.72 0.57
C GLU A 25 -6.15 46.41 0.61
N GLU A 26 -6.83 46.53 -0.52
CA GLU A 26 -8.25 46.17 -0.62
C GLU A 26 -8.44 44.65 -0.55
N ILE A 27 -7.58 43.89 -1.23
CA ILE A 27 -7.57 42.42 -1.16
C ILE A 27 -7.34 41.95 0.28
N LYS A 28 -6.36 42.56 0.96
CA LYS A 28 -6.07 42.29 2.37
C LYS A 28 -7.30 42.56 3.23
N ARG A 29 -7.90 43.75 3.10
CA ARG A 29 -9.11 44.14 3.85
C ARG A 29 -10.25 43.15 3.68
N ILE A 30 -10.59 42.78 2.43
CA ILE A 30 -11.66 41.81 2.13
C ILE A 30 -11.34 40.45 2.79
N CYS A 31 -10.10 39.98 2.69
CA CYS A 31 -9.69 38.70 3.27
C CYS A 31 -9.76 38.71 4.81
N GLU A 32 -9.31 39.79 5.46
CA GLU A 32 -9.34 39.95 6.91
C GLU A 32 -10.78 40.07 7.45
N GLU A 33 -11.63 40.86 6.78
CA GLU A 33 -13.07 40.98 7.09
C GLU A 33 -13.78 39.62 6.98
N GLU A 34 -13.43 38.83 5.95
CA GLU A 34 -13.99 37.49 5.74
C GLU A 34 -13.59 36.52 6.86
N ILE A 35 -12.31 36.51 7.25
CA ILE A 35 -11.82 35.68 8.38
C ILE A 35 -12.46 36.12 9.70
N ALA A 36 -12.58 37.43 9.94
CA ALA A 36 -13.23 37.97 11.14
C ALA A 36 -14.69 37.53 11.22
N ALA A 37 -15.43 37.59 10.11
CA ALA A 37 -16.81 37.12 10.05
C ALA A 37 -16.93 35.61 10.28
N TRP A 38 -15.91 34.80 9.93
CA TRP A 38 -15.91 33.38 10.30
C TRP A 38 -15.71 33.19 11.80
N LYS A 39 -14.79 33.94 12.42
CA LYS A 39 -14.49 33.88 13.84
C LYS A 39 -15.70 34.25 14.71
N ASP A 40 -16.51 35.21 14.28
CA ASP A 40 -17.70 35.65 15.00
C ASP A 40 -18.86 34.63 15.00
N ARG A 41 -18.77 33.57 14.17
CA ARG A 41 -19.85 32.59 14.09
C ARG A 41 -19.99 31.77 15.38
N PRO A 42 -21.22 31.55 15.88
CA PRO A 42 -21.47 30.70 17.05
C PRO A 42 -20.96 29.25 16.94
N ALA A 43 -20.80 28.77 15.69
CA ALA A 43 -20.28 27.44 15.38
C ALA A 43 -18.73 27.35 15.43
N MET A 44 -18.01 28.47 15.51
CA MET A 44 -16.54 28.55 15.51
C MET A 44 -15.97 28.70 16.91
N ARG A 45 -16.34 27.78 17.81
CA ARG A 45 -15.96 27.82 19.23
C ARG A 45 -14.50 27.46 19.52
N LYS A 46 -13.82 26.78 18.59
CA LYS A 46 -12.40 26.39 18.71
C LYS A 46 -11.65 26.93 17.51
N ALA A 47 -10.44 27.47 17.73
CA ALA A 47 -9.58 27.98 16.66
C ALA A 47 -9.35 26.93 15.55
N SER A 48 -9.20 25.65 15.92
CA SER A 48 -9.06 24.54 14.96
C SER A 48 -10.26 24.34 14.03
N SER A 49 -11.45 24.85 14.38
CA SER A 49 -12.66 24.77 13.54
C SER A 49 -12.56 25.63 12.29
N LEU A 50 -11.65 26.61 12.27
CA LEU A 50 -11.38 27.47 11.11
C LEU A 50 -10.55 26.77 10.03
N ARG A 51 -9.88 25.63 10.34
CA ARG A 51 -9.01 24.93 9.38
C ARG A 51 -9.74 24.49 8.11
N VAL A 52 -10.96 23.95 8.27
CA VAL A 52 -11.77 23.49 7.13
C VAL A 52 -12.24 24.68 6.27
N PRO A 53 -12.90 25.71 6.82
CA PRO A 53 -13.21 26.92 6.06
C PRO A 53 -12.01 27.55 5.35
N MET A 54 -10.88 27.68 6.04
CA MET A 54 -9.66 28.23 5.46
C MET A 54 -9.17 27.39 4.29
N THR A 55 -9.13 26.06 4.43
CA THR A 55 -8.67 25.14 3.38
C THR A 55 -9.61 25.18 2.17
N ASP A 56 -10.91 25.08 2.40
CA ASP A 56 -11.94 25.09 1.36
C ASP A 56 -11.91 26.43 0.59
N THR A 57 -11.80 27.56 1.29
CA THR A 57 -11.71 28.89 0.66
C THR A 57 -10.44 29.07 -0.15
N ARG A 58 -9.29 28.66 0.38
CA ARG A 58 -8.02 28.73 -0.37
C ARG A 58 -8.06 27.90 -1.64
N ASN A 59 -8.64 26.69 -1.60
CA ASN A 59 -8.80 25.86 -2.79
C ASN A 59 -9.75 26.53 -3.80
N ALA A 60 -10.88 27.07 -3.34
CA ALA A 60 -11.81 27.78 -4.21
C ALA A 60 -11.18 29.01 -4.89
N ILE A 61 -10.34 29.76 -4.18
CA ILE A 61 -9.56 30.86 -4.76
C ILE A 61 -8.59 30.35 -5.83
N LYS A 62 -7.85 29.27 -5.55
CA LYS A 62 -6.94 28.65 -6.53
C LYS A 62 -7.65 28.19 -7.80
N GLU A 63 -8.86 27.65 -7.67
CA GLU A 63 -9.65 27.14 -8.79
C GLU A 63 -10.33 28.27 -9.59
N ALA A 64 -10.83 29.31 -8.92
CA ALA A 64 -11.64 30.34 -9.55
C ALA A 64 -10.85 31.55 -10.09
N ILE A 65 -9.69 31.86 -9.52
CA ILE A 65 -8.91 33.06 -9.88
C ILE A 65 -7.66 32.65 -10.64
N LEU A 66 -7.60 33.01 -11.92
CA LEU A 66 -6.44 32.78 -12.78
C LEU A 66 -5.26 33.65 -12.35
N VAL A 67 -4.08 33.06 -12.31
CA VAL A 67 -2.83 33.75 -12.00
C VAL A 67 -2.37 34.54 -13.22
N THR A 68 -2.26 35.86 -13.08
CA THR A 68 -1.77 36.80 -14.09
C THR A 68 -0.55 37.56 -13.54
N SER A 69 0.15 38.31 -14.39
CA SER A 69 1.23 39.21 -13.93
C SER A 69 0.75 40.27 -12.94
N GLU A 70 -0.55 40.59 -12.96
CA GLU A 70 -1.15 41.69 -12.21
C GLU A 70 -1.75 41.25 -10.88
N ASN A 71 -1.96 39.95 -10.62
CA ASN A 71 -2.62 39.46 -9.40
C ASN A 71 -1.87 38.33 -8.69
N ARG A 72 -0.56 38.19 -8.95
CA ARG A 72 0.26 37.09 -8.43
C ARG A 72 1.09 37.46 -7.21
N TRP A 73 1.28 36.48 -6.33
CA TRP A 73 2.26 36.47 -5.25
C TRP A 73 3.07 35.17 -5.32
N TYR A 74 4.35 35.23 -4.96
CA TYR A 74 5.21 34.05 -4.97
C TYR A 74 5.15 33.36 -3.60
N ASP A 75 4.58 32.16 -3.57
CA ASP A 75 4.54 31.34 -2.36
C ASP A 75 5.89 30.64 -2.19
N GLU A 76 6.76 31.18 -1.33
CA GLU A 76 8.09 30.62 -1.06
C GLU A 76 8.04 29.17 -0.55
N LYS A 77 6.95 28.77 0.12
CA LYS A 77 6.80 27.42 0.68
C LYS A 77 6.54 26.39 -0.39
N ASN A 78 5.72 26.74 -1.38
CA ASN A 78 5.32 25.84 -2.47
C ASN A 78 6.05 26.14 -3.79
N ARG A 79 6.90 27.18 -3.82
CA ARG A 79 7.70 27.64 -4.96
C ARG A 79 6.86 27.93 -6.22
N GLU A 80 5.61 28.34 -6.04
CA GLU A 80 4.65 28.62 -7.12
C GLU A 80 4.15 30.06 -7.08
N TRP A 81 3.78 30.59 -8.26
CA TRP A 81 3.02 31.83 -8.36
C TRP A 81 1.54 31.52 -8.16
N VAL A 82 0.93 32.21 -7.20
CA VAL A 82 -0.48 32.00 -6.83
C VAL A 82 -1.23 33.34 -6.79
N PRO A 83 -2.57 33.35 -6.77
CA PRO A 83 -3.32 34.58 -6.57
C PRO A 83 -2.95 35.27 -5.25
N ILE A 84 -2.74 36.58 -5.29
CA ILE A 84 -2.31 37.39 -4.14
C ILE A 84 -3.26 37.29 -2.94
N ALA A 85 -4.55 37.04 -3.16
CA ALA A 85 -5.52 36.79 -2.08
C ALA A 85 -5.10 35.62 -1.16
N LEU A 86 -4.34 34.63 -1.66
CA LEU A 86 -3.83 33.53 -0.84
C LEU A 86 -2.76 33.93 0.16
N LYS A 87 -2.09 35.08 -0.04
CA LYS A 87 -1.17 35.67 0.94
C LYS A 87 -1.92 36.04 2.22
N TYR A 88 -3.11 36.62 2.07
CA TYR A 88 -3.92 37.14 3.18
C TYR A 88 -4.96 36.14 3.69
N MET A 89 -5.36 35.19 2.86
CA MET A 89 -6.24 34.10 3.25
C MET A 89 -5.43 32.94 3.86
N ALA A 90 -4.69 33.24 4.93
CA ALA A 90 -3.84 32.34 5.67
C ALA A 90 -3.96 32.62 7.18
N PHE A 91 -3.52 31.68 8.01
CA PHE A 91 -3.38 31.93 9.45
C PHE A 91 -2.10 32.70 9.71
N SER A 92 -2.14 33.59 10.70
CA SER A 92 -0.91 34.14 11.29
C SER A 92 -0.06 33.02 11.91
N GLU A 93 1.22 33.31 12.11
CA GLU A 93 2.14 32.35 12.73
C GLU A 93 1.70 32.01 14.15
N GLU A 94 1.25 33.02 14.91
CA GLU A 94 0.73 32.87 16.27
C GLU A 94 -0.53 32.00 16.30
N GLU A 95 -1.46 32.21 15.38
CA GLU A 95 -2.66 31.37 15.27
C GLU A 95 -2.31 29.93 14.88
N TYR A 96 -1.35 29.75 13.96
CA TYR A 96 -0.89 28.43 13.57
C TYR A 96 -0.26 27.68 14.74
N ILE A 97 0.60 28.35 15.51
CA ILE A 97 1.21 27.80 16.73
C ILE A 97 0.12 27.47 17.75
N ALA A 98 -0.75 28.41 18.09
CA ALA A 98 -1.82 28.22 19.06
C ALA A 98 -2.78 27.07 18.69
N MET A 99 -3.05 26.88 17.38
CA MET A 99 -3.89 25.79 16.91
C MET A 99 -3.23 24.42 16.94
N ASN A 100 -1.89 24.34 16.90
CA ASN A 100 -1.15 23.09 16.90
C ASN A 100 -0.60 22.71 18.27
N ALA A 101 -0.32 23.69 19.14
CA ALA A 101 0.25 23.49 20.46
C ALA A 101 -0.49 22.41 21.29
N PRO A 102 -1.84 22.40 21.40
CA PRO A 102 -2.53 21.34 22.15
C PRO A 102 -2.31 19.94 21.56
N SER A 103 -2.14 19.83 20.24
CA SER A 103 -1.89 18.53 19.59
C SER A 103 -0.44 18.07 19.79
N GLU A 104 0.50 19.01 19.83
CA GLU A 104 1.91 18.75 20.13
C GLU A 104 2.12 18.37 21.59
N GLU A 105 1.47 19.04 22.54
CA GLU A 105 1.49 18.69 23.96
C GLU A 105 0.95 17.28 24.20
N VAL A 106 -0.19 16.93 23.60
CA VAL A 106 -0.76 15.57 23.68
C VAL A 106 0.18 14.54 23.06
N LEU A 107 0.85 14.86 21.94
CA LEU A 107 1.84 13.97 21.34
C LEU A 107 3.04 13.79 22.28
N GLN A 108 3.58 14.86 22.85
CA GLN A 108 4.69 14.80 23.79
C GLN A 108 4.33 13.94 25.01
N GLN A 109 3.14 14.13 25.58
CA GLN A 109 2.67 13.32 26.70
C GLN A 109 2.58 11.84 26.32
N ARG A 110 2.02 11.52 25.15
CA ARG A 110 1.95 10.14 24.64
C ARG A 110 3.31 9.49 24.46
N LEU A 111 4.31 10.26 24.01
CA LEU A 111 5.68 9.76 23.86
C LEU A 111 6.37 9.53 25.20
N GLN A 112 6.04 10.31 26.23
CA GLN A 112 6.56 10.13 27.59
C GLN A 112 5.88 8.96 28.33
N GLU A 113 4.60 8.73 28.05
CA GLU A 113 3.73 7.77 28.73
C GLU A 113 3.22 6.68 27.76
N GLN A 114 4.15 5.99 27.10
CA GLN A 114 3.82 4.89 26.20
C GLN A 114 3.09 3.76 26.92
N GLN A 115 2.06 3.24 26.27
CA GLN A 115 1.25 2.15 26.83
C GLN A 115 1.89 0.79 26.57
N GLU A 116 1.74 -0.14 27.51
CA GLU A 116 2.37 -1.46 27.43
C GLU A 116 1.44 -2.52 26.82
N LEU A 117 1.97 -3.27 25.86
CA LEU A 117 1.36 -4.48 25.32
C LEU A 117 1.95 -5.69 26.06
N ALA A 118 1.16 -6.29 26.95
CA ALA A 118 1.60 -7.39 27.80
C ALA A 118 1.72 -8.72 27.05
N ASP A 119 0.74 -9.03 26.19
CA ASP A 119 0.68 -10.30 25.44
C ASP A 119 0.48 -10.04 23.94
N PRO A 120 1.57 -9.74 23.19
CA PRO A 120 1.49 -9.51 21.75
C PRO A 120 1.00 -10.74 20.99
N ASP A 121 1.31 -11.96 21.44
CA ASP A 121 0.86 -13.18 20.78
C ASP A 121 -0.65 -13.38 20.94
N ALA A 122 -1.25 -13.03 22.09
CA ALA A 122 -2.70 -13.06 22.26
C ALA A 122 -3.41 -12.06 21.33
N ILE A 123 -2.86 -10.85 21.16
CA ILE A 123 -3.39 -9.86 20.22
C ILE A 123 -3.37 -10.42 18.79
N VAL A 124 -2.26 -11.07 18.40
CA VAL A 124 -2.11 -11.67 17.08
C VAL A 124 -3.04 -12.86 16.89
N ARG A 125 -3.25 -13.71 17.91
CA ARG A 125 -4.24 -14.81 17.85
C ARG A 125 -5.67 -14.30 17.66
N ILE A 126 -6.06 -13.21 18.33
CA ILE A 126 -7.35 -12.56 18.09
C ILE A 126 -7.43 -12.10 16.64
N ALA A 127 -6.40 -11.40 16.15
CA ALA A 127 -6.38 -10.92 14.77
C ALA A 127 -6.50 -12.06 13.76
N GLU A 128 -5.78 -13.17 13.96
CA GLU A 128 -5.87 -14.38 13.14
C GLU A 128 -7.28 -14.97 13.12
N GLY A 129 -7.93 -15.06 14.29
CA GLY A 129 -9.32 -15.51 14.38
C GLY A 129 -10.30 -14.58 13.65
N LEU A 130 -10.07 -13.26 13.71
CA LEU A 130 -10.87 -12.27 12.99
C LEU A 130 -10.70 -12.38 11.47
N LEU A 131 -9.52 -12.74 10.97
CA LEU A 131 -9.32 -13.00 9.54
C LEU A 131 -10.15 -14.18 9.05
N GLN A 132 -10.51 -15.13 9.90
CA GLN A 132 -11.34 -16.29 9.54
C GLN A 132 -12.83 -16.04 9.78
N ALA A 133 -13.21 -14.88 10.33
CA ALA A 133 -14.60 -14.53 10.58
C ALA A 133 -15.39 -14.37 9.28
N LYS A 134 -16.72 -14.51 9.39
CA LYS A 134 -17.66 -14.32 8.28
C LYS A 134 -18.12 -12.87 8.11
N ARG A 135 -17.97 -12.04 9.14
CA ARG A 135 -18.46 -10.66 9.12
C ARG A 135 -17.38 -9.74 8.55
N TRP A 136 -17.72 -8.95 7.55
CA TRP A 136 -16.77 -8.01 6.94
C TRP A 136 -16.13 -7.04 7.96
N GLU A 137 -16.86 -6.61 8.98
CA GLU A 137 -16.34 -5.72 10.01
C GLU A 137 -15.21 -6.36 10.83
N ASP A 138 -15.30 -7.66 11.08
CA ASP A 138 -14.29 -8.43 11.80
C ASP A 138 -13.05 -8.61 10.91
N LEU A 139 -13.26 -8.92 9.62
CA LEU A 139 -12.18 -8.98 8.63
C LEU A 139 -11.41 -7.65 8.55
N ALA A 140 -12.13 -6.52 8.53
CA ALA A 140 -11.50 -5.19 8.50
C ALA A 140 -10.64 -4.91 9.74
N VAL A 141 -11.09 -5.32 10.93
CA VAL A 141 -10.31 -5.20 12.18
C VAL A 141 -9.07 -6.11 12.14
N GLY A 142 -9.24 -7.39 11.76
CA GLY A 142 -8.14 -8.35 11.63
C GLY A 142 -7.07 -7.86 10.66
N LEU A 143 -7.48 -7.41 9.47
CA LEU A 143 -6.57 -6.87 8.45
C LEU A 143 -5.83 -5.63 8.95
N ALA A 144 -6.50 -4.72 9.67
CA ALA A 144 -5.86 -3.54 10.24
C ALA A 144 -4.79 -3.91 11.28
N LEU A 145 -5.07 -4.91 12.13
CA LEU A 145 -4.13 -5.41 13.14
C LEU A 145 -2.90 -6.08 12.52
N VAL A 146 -3.07 -6.93 11.50
CA VAL A 146 -1.96 -7.74 10.97
C VAL A 146 -1.13 -7.06 9.89
N THR A 147 -1.60 -5.94 9.32
CA THR A 147 -0.91 -5.20 8.24
C THR A 147 -0.60 -3.73 8.59
N GLY A 148 -1.20 -3.21 9.66
CA GLY A 148 -1.13 -1.80 10.02
C GLY A 148 -1.68 -0.83 8.97
N ARG A 149 -2.43 -1.31 7.97
CA ARG A 149 -3.01 -0.44 6.92
C ARG A 149 -4.22 0.34 7.44
N ARG A 150 -4.47 1.51 6.87
CA ARG A 150 -5.65 2.33 7.21
C ARG A 150 -6.92 1.67 6.71
N LEU A 151 -8.05 1.96 7.35
CA LEU A 151 -9.34 1.37 6.96
C LEU A 151 -9.65 1.60 5.47
N THR A 152 -9.50 2.84 4.97
CA THR A 152 -9.74 3.16 3.56
C THR A 152 -8.74 2.49 2.61
N GLU A 153 -7.50 2.24 3.05
CA GLU A 153 -6.52 1.47 2.28
C GLU A 153 -6.98 0.01 2.19
N ILE A 154 -7.40 -0.59 3.31
CA ILE A 154 -7.89 -1.96 3.37
C ILE A 154 -9.14 -2.13 2.51
N MET A 155 -10.11 -1.21 2.61
CA MET A 155 -11.44 -1.33 2.01
C MET A 155 -11.56 -0.80 0.58
N LYS A 156 -10.72 0.16 0.16
CA LYS A 156 -10.84 0.78 -1.18
C LYS A 156 -9.54 0.83 -1.97
N THR A 157 -8.51 1.51 -1.48
CA THR A 157 -7.38 1.89 -2.36
C THR A 157 -6.26 0.87 -2.44
N GLY A 158 -6.09 0.08 -1.38
CA GLY A 158 -4.94 -0.81 -1.22
C GLY A 158 -5.09 -2.12 -1.96
N SER A 159 -3.97 -2.63 -2.48
CA SER A 159 -3.84 -3.98 -3.02
C SER A 159 -2.66 -4.70 -2.37
N PHE A 160 -2.84 -6.00 -2.11
CA PHE A 160 -1.85 -6.85 -1.48
C PHE A 160 -1.43 -7.96 -2.44
N HIS A 161 -0.13 -8.17 -2.59
CA HIS A 161 0.45 -9.23 -3.41
C HIS A 161 1.36 -10.11 -2.53
N PRO A 162 1.39 -11.44 -2.76
CA PRO A 162 2.27 -12.33 -2.00
C PRO A 162 3.74 -11.95 -2.21
N LYS A 163 4.55 -12.02 -1.15
CA LYS A 163 6.00 -11.78 -1.22
C LYS A 163 6.80 -12.89 -0.52
N THR A 164 6.56 -13.09 0.77
CA THR A 164 7.10 -14.23 1.54
C THR A 164 5.99 -14.87 2.37
N LEU A 165 6.34 -15.84 3.23
CA LEU A 165 5.37 -16.47 4.12
C LEU A 165 4.76 -15.49 5.13
N TYR A 166 5.50 -14.44 5.51
CA TYR A 166 5.11 -13.43 6.50
C TYR A 166 5.32 -12.00 6.00
N SER A 167 5.31 -11.80 4.68
CA SER A 167 5.32 -10.47 4.09
C SER A 167 4.53 -10.41 2.79
N VAL A 168 4.03 -9.21 2.49
CA VAL A 168 3.27 -8.90 1.28
C VAL A 168 3.81 -7.61 0.66
N THR A 169 3.68 -7.50 -0.66
CA THR A 169 3.88 -6.23 -1.35
C THR A 169 2.56 -5.46 -1.33
N PHE A 170 2.58 -4.24 -0.80
CA PHE A 170 1.43 -3.35 -0.68
C PHE A 170 1.54 -2.17 -1.65
N ASP A 171 0.44 -1.87 -2.34
CA ASP A 171 0.26 -0.68 -3.18
C ASP A 171 -1.03 0.04 -2.76
N GLY A 172 -1.20 1.31 -3.17
CA GLY A 172 -2.42 2.09 -2.90
C GLY A 172 -2.41 2.87 -1.58
N GLN A 173 -1.22 3.19 -1.06
CA GLN A 173 -1.00 4.00 0.15
C GLN A 173 -1.65 5.38 0.02
N LEU A 174 -2.42 5.80 1.04
CA LEU A 174 -3.06 7.11 1.10
C LEU A 174 -2.12 8.18 1.70
N LYS A 175 -2.43 9.46 1.42
CA LYS A 175 -1.81 10.73 1.88
C LYS A 175 -0.84 11.47 0.94
N ARG A 176 -0.91 11.27 -0.38
CA ARG A 176 -0.30 12.23 -1.32
C ARG A 176 -1.30 12.54 -2.43
N ARG A 177 -1.70 13.82 -2.54
CA ARG A 177 -2.72 14.26 -3.50
C ARG A 177 -2.29 14.01 -4.95
N ASP A 178 -0.98 14.01 -5.21
CA ASP A 178 -0.47 14.03 -6.59
C ASP A 178 0.54 12.91 -6.91
N ILE A 179 0.85 12.02 -5.96
CA ILE A 179 1.96 11.07 -6.13
C ILE A 179 1.61 9.70 -5.56
N ARG A 180 1.46 8.72 -6.46
CA ARG A 180 1.35 7.30 -6.09
C ARG A 180 2.72 6.81 -5.64
N LEU A 181 2.82 6.37 -4.37
CA LEU A 181 4.01 5.70 -3.89
C LEU A 181 4.17 4.38 -4.63
N ALA A 182 5.41 4.02 -4.96
CA ALA A 182 5.71 2.70 -5.52
C ALA A 182 5.27 1.62 -4.52
N PRO A 183 4.82 0.45 -5.01
CA PRO A 183 4.55 -0.70 -4.15
C PRO A 183 5.76 -1.04 -3.29
N TYR A 184 5.54 -1.40 -2.03
CA TYR A 184 6.62 -1.71 -1.10
C TYR A 184 6.26 -2.90 -0.21
N GLU A 185 7.29 -3.60 0.27
CA GLU A 185 7.13 -4.76 1.14
C GLU A 185 6.77 -4.33 2.57
N LEU A 186 5.78 -5.00 3.17
CA LEU A 186 5.49 -4.92 4.60
C LEU A 186 5.35 -6.32 5.21
N PRO A 187 5.73 -6.50 6.48
CA PRO A 187 5.54 -7.75 7.20
C PRO A 187 4.08 -7.93 7.59
N THR A 188 3.61 -9.18 7.61
CA THR A 188 2.31 -9.55 8.16
C THR A 188 2.52 -10.27 9.50
N LEU A 189 1.70 -9.94 10.50
CA LEU A 189 1.82 -10.56 11.85
C LEU A 189 1.40 -12.04 11.88
N VAL A 190 0.75 -12.50 10.81
CA VAL A 190 0.32 -13.88 10.56
C VAL A 190 0.78 -14.29 9.15
N ARG A 191 0.54 -15.55 8.75
CA ARG A 191 0.87 -16.01 7.40
C ARG A 191 0.19 -15.13 6.33
N ALA A 192 0.97 -14.71 5.33
CA ALA A 192 0.52 -13.84 4.26
C ALA A 192 -0.69 -14.40 3.49
N GLU A 193 -0.77 -15.72 3.36
CA GLU A 193 -1.91 -16.42 2.76
C GLU A 193 -3.25 -16.09 3.44
N LEU A 194 -3.29 -16.09 4.78
CA LEU A 194 -4.51 -15.75 5.53
C LEU A 194 -4.91 -14.28 5.33
N VAL A 195 -3.91 -13.39 5.23
CA VAL A 195 -4.13 -11.96 4.97
C VAL A 195 -4.73 -11.76 3.58
N LEU A 196 -4.15 -12.42 2.56
CA LEU A 196 -4.61 -12.30 1.18
C LEU A 196 -6.01 -12.88 0.99
N ASP A 197 -6.31 -14.02 1.60
CA ASP A 197 -7.64 -14.62 1.57
C ASP A 197 -8.69 -13.71 2.24
N ALA A 198 -8.43 -13.27 3.47
CA ALA A 198 -9.33 -12.39 4.21
C ALA A 198 -9.57 -11.05 3.49
N TRP A 199 -8.53 -10.48 2.87
CA TRP A 199 -8.66 -9.26 2.08
C TRP A 199 -9.54 -9.45 0.86
N ARG A 200 -9.38 -10.55 0.10
CA ARG A 200 -10.24 -10.86 -1.05
C ARG A 200 -11.69 -11.05 -0.63
N ARG A 201 -11.94 -11.77 0.47
CA ARG A 201 -13.29 -11.94 1.02
C ARG A 201 -13.93 -10.61 1.42
N LEU A 202 -13.17 -9.75 2.11
CA LEU A 202 -13.66 -8.42 2.48
C LEU A 202 -14.02 -7.59 1.23
N ARG A 203 -13.18 -7.61 0.19
CA ARG A 203 -13.43 -6.85 -1.05
C ARG A 203 -14.58 -7.40 -1.89
N ALA A 204 -14.83 -8.70 -1.81
CA ALA A 204 -15.99 -9.31 -2.45
C ALA A 204 -17.30 -8.99 -1.71
N GLU A 205 -17.25 -8.86 -0.37
CA GLU A 205 -18.44 -8.61 0.45
C GLU A 205 -18.83 -7.13 0.50
N VAL A 206 -17.85 -6.21 0.50
CA VAL A 206 -18.10 -4.77 0.64
C VAL A 206 -17.60 -4.01 -0.58
N ASP A 207 -18.52 -3.69 -1.48
CA ASP A 207 -18.23 -2.84 -2.63
C ASP A 207 -18.05 -1.36 -2.21
N CYS A 208 -16.86 -0.83 -2.48
CA CYS A 208 -16.48 0.56 -2.26
C CYS A 208 -16.14 1.29 -3.56
N THR A 209 -16.40 0.71 -4.74
CA THR A 209 -16.02 1.28 -6.04
C THR A 209 -16.66 2.64 -6.28
N THR A 210 -17.95 2.77 -5.97
CA THR A 210 -18.77 3.99 -6.15
C THR A 210 -18.54 5.08 -5.10
N LEU A 211 -17.86 4.76 -4.00
CA LEU A 211 -17.64 5.69 -2.87
C LEU A 211 -16.29 6.40 -3.00
N ASP A 212 -16.20 7.69 -2.73
CA ASP A 212 -14.91 8.34 -2.55
C ASP A 212 -14.25 7.94 -1.20
N ASN A 213 -12.97 8.30 -1.02
CA ASN A 213 -12.22 7.96 0.19
C ASN A 213 -12.83 8.50 1.49
N SER A 214 -13.48 9.66 1.42
CA SER A 214 -14.14 10.29 2.57
C SER A 214 -15.46 9.62 2.90
N GLN A 215 -16.24 9.23 1.89
CA GLN A 215 -17.48 8.48 2.04
C GLN A 215 -17.25 7.08 2.63
N VAL A 216 -16.18 6.40 2.23
CA VAL A 216 -15.77 5.13 2.86
C VAL A 216 -15.50 5.33 4.35
N ALA A 217 -14.75 6.36 4.71
CA ALA A 217 -14.43 6.65 6.11
C ALA A 217 -15.70 7.00 6.91
N GLU A 218 -16.57 7.86 6.39
CA GLU A 218 -17.82 8.25 7.03
C GLU A 218 -18.76 7.06 7.26
N LYS A 219 -18.93 6.22 6.23
CA LYS A 219 -19.86 5.09 6.27
C LYS A 219 -19.42 3.98 7.20
N TYR A 220 -18.12 3.63 7.20
CA TYR A 220 -17.66 2.39 7.83
C TYR A 220 -16.84 2.59 9.12
N SER A 221 -16.20 3.75 9.34
CA SER A 221 -15.27 3.91 10.48
C SER A 221 -15.91 3.68 11.84
N ARG A 222 -17.17 4.08 12.02
CA ARG A 222 -17.89 3.91 13.30
C ARG A 222 -18.12 2.43 13.62
N ILE A 223 -18.63 1.68 12.66
CA ILE A 223 -18.94 0.24 12.83
C ILE A 223 -17.65 -0.53 13.08
N VAL A 224 -16.59 -0.25 12.32
CA VAL A 224 -15.31 -0.93 12.51
C VAL A 224 -14.71 -0.58 13.87
N SER A 225 -14.74 0.69 14.30
CA SER A 225 -14.23 1.10 15.63
C SER A 225 -15.00 0.44 16.79
N GLN A 226 -16.31 0.25 16.65
CA GLN A 226 -17.08 -0.50 17.65
C GLN A 226 -16.61 -1.96 17.76
N ASN A 227 -16.29 -2.60 16.63
CA ASN A 227 -15.74 -3.96 16.63
C ASN A 227 -14.30 -4.02 17.13
N VAL A 228 -13.49 -2.98 16.90
CA VAL A 228 -12.17 -2.84 17.56
C VAL A 228 -12.35 -2.95 19.07
N ASN A 229 -13.20 -2.11 19.68
CA ASN A 229 -13.39 -2.15 21.13
C ASN A 229 -13.95 -3.49 21.62
N ARG A 230 -14.87 -4.10 20.86
CA ARG A 230 -15.44 -5.42 21.21
C ARG A 230 -14.36 -6.50 21.34
N HIS A 231 -13.40 -6.53 20.42
CA HIS A 231 -12.45 -7.65 20.32
C HIS A 231 -11.12 -7.40 21.02
N VAL A 232 -10.58 -6.17 20.97
CA VAL A 232 -9.20 -5.91 21.42
C VAL A 232 -9.07 -5.08 22.69
N ALA A 233 -10.13 -4.42 23.18
CA ALA A 233 -10.02 -3.51 24.34
C ALA A 233 -9.55 -4.19 25.64
N LYS A 234 -9.68 -5.51 25.74
CA LYS A 234 -9.18 -6.27 26.91
C LYS A 234 -7.66 -6.46 26.92
N LEU A 235 -7.02 -6.39 25.74
CA LEU A 235 -5.58 -6.66 25.59
C LEU A 235 -4.79 -5.41 25.19
N VAL A 236 -5.45 -4.43 24.58
CA VAL A 236 -4.85 -3.18 24.13
C VAL A 236 -5.36 -2.04 25.02
N PRO A 237 -4.51 -1.40 25.82
CA PRO A 237 -4.90 -0.24 26.62
C PRO A 237 -5.28 0.94 25.72
N THR A 238 -6.18 1.80 26.19
CA THR A 238 -6.47 3.05 25.48
C THR A 238 -5.33 4.05 25.64
N THR A 239 -5.08 4.82 24.58
CA THR A 239 -4.09 5.90 24.61
C THR A 239 -4.59 7.10 25.41
N ILE A 240 -3.67 7.86 25.99
CA ILE A 240 -3.96 9.10 26.73
C ILE A 240 -4.90 10.02 25.95
N GLY A 241 -5.89 10.54 26.68
CA GLY A 241 -6.93 11.43 26.17
C GLY A 241 -8.00 10.74 25.34
N ARG A 242 -8.11 9.40 25.39
CA ARG A 242 -9.15 8.63 24.69
C ARG A 242 -9.77 7.56 25.57
N ASP A 243 -11.09 7.46 25.48
CA ASP A 243 -11.89 6.46 26.19
C ASP A 243 -12.07 5.16 25.38
N GLU A 244 -11.83 5.22 24.06
CA GLU A 244 -12.04 4.11 23.13
C GLU A 244 -10.87 3.91 22.17
N LEU A 245 -10.77 2.68 21.67
CA LEU A 245 -9.90 2.30 20.58
C LEU A 245 -10.57 2.54 19.23
N HIS A 246 -9.79 2.98 18.26
CA HIS A 246 -10.18 3.21 16.88
C HIS A 246 -9.19 2.51 15.96
N THR A 247 -9.59 2.31 14.71
CA THR A 247 -8.79 1.66 13.67
C THR A 247 -7.40 2.28 13.49
N HIS A 248 -7.25 3.58 13.73
CA HIS A 248 -5.96 4.25 13.63
C HIS A 248 -4.95 3.80 14.69
N GLN A 249 -5.39 3.50 15.93
CA GLN A 249 -4.51 3.00 16.98
C GLN A 249 -3.99 1.59 16.68
N LEU A 250 -4.76 0.78 15.94
CA LEU A 250 -4.33 -0.56 15.53
C LEU A 250 -3.05 -0.53 14.69
N ARG A 251 -2.79 0.57 13.98
CA ARG A 251 -1.55 0.76 13.25
C ARG A 251 -0.33 0.94 14.17
N ALA A 252 -0.50 1.66 15.27
CA ALA A 252 0.55 1.80 16.29
C ALA A 252 0.78 0.46 17.02
N VAL A 253 -0.30 -0.28 17.33
CA VAL A 253 -0.21 -1.65 17.88
C VAL A 253 0.54 -2.58 16.92
N TYR A 254 0.16 -2.57 15.63
CA TYR A 254 0.85 -3.33 14.59
C TYR A 254 2.34 -3.00 14.55
N ALA A 255 2.70 -1.72 14.52
CA ALA A 255 4.09 -1.30 14.40
C ALA A 255 4.92 -1.77 15.62
N ALA A 256 4.37 -1.66 16.83
CA ALA A 256 5.00 -2.15 18.05
C ALA A 256 5.22 -3.68 18.02
N ILE A 257 4.22 -4.46 17.58
CA ILE A 257 4.34 -5.92 17.47
C ILE A 257 5.29 -6.32 16.33
N ALA A 258 5.25 -5.64 15.19
CA ALA A 258 6.15 -5.90 14.06
C ALA A 258 7.60 -5.62 14.44
N VAL A 259 7.87 -4.58 15.21
CA VAL A 259 9.18 -4.30 15.81
C VAL A 259 9.61 -5.44 16.74
N TYR A 260 8.73 -5.89 17.63
CA TYR A 260 8.99 -7.00 18.53
C TYR A 260 9.33 -8.30 17.78
N TYR A 261 8.58 -8.63 16.72
CA TYR A 261 8.76 -9.87 15.95
C TYR A 261 9.91 -9.82 14.93
N TYR A 262 10.09 -8.70 14.24
CA TYR A 262 10.81 -8.69 12.96
C TYR A 262 11.88 -7.60 12.83
N LEU A 263 12.11 -6.75 13.85
CA LEU A 263 13.15 -5.72 13.78
C LEU A 263 14.56 -6.35 13.65
N PRO A 264 15.30 -6.08 12.56
CA PRO A 264 16.67 -6.59 12.42
C PRO A 264 17.62 -5.94 13.44
N PRO A 265 18.63 -6.66 13.97
CA PRO A 265 19.50 -6.16 15.05
C PRO A 265 20.29 -4.87 14.75
N ARG A 266 20.44 -4.50 13.48
CA ARG A 266 21.22 -3.33 13.03
C ARG A 266 20.36 -2.18 12.51
N VAL A 267 19.04 -2.29 12.62
CA VAL A 267 18.11 -1.29 12.11
C VAL A 267 17.53 -0.53 13.30
N ALA A 268 17.53 0.81 13.21
CA ALA A 268 16.87 1.63 14.21
C ALA A 268 15.35 1.44 14.16
N GLU A 269 14.70 1.32 15.31
CA GLU A 269 13.25 1.09 15.42
C GLU A 269 12.43 2.10 14.61
N ILE A 270 12.75 3.39 14.73
CA ILE A 270 12.07 4.46 14.00
C ILE A 270 12.20 4.34 12.48
N MET A 271 13.33 3.80 12.00
CA MET A 271 13.56 3.53 10.57
C MET A 271 12.73 2.34 10.11
N TYR A 272 12.69 1.27 10.92
CA TYR A 272 11.87 0.11 10.65
C TYR A 272 10.38 0.47 10.53
N MET A 273 9.87 1.17 11.54
CA MET A 273 8.48 1.64 11.58
C MET A 273 8.17 2.56 10.40
N ALA A 274 9.04 3.53 10.09
CA ALA A 274 8.82 4.44 8.97
C ALA A 274 8.68 3.70 7.62
N THR A 275 9.51 2.67 7.39
CA THR A 275 9.46 1.85 6.17
C THR A 275 8.17 1.05 6.09
N ILE A 276 7.82 0.27 7.11
CA ILE A 276 6.61 -0.58 7.07
C ILE A 276 5.34 0.25 7.02
N ASP A 277 5.35 1.45 7.62
CA ASP A 277 4.24 2.37 7.55
C ASP A 277 4.13 3.10 6.20
N GLY A 278 5.20 3.16 5.41
CA GLY A 278 5.23 3.93 4.17
C GLY A 278 5.35 5.44 4.42
N HIS A 279 6.03 5.83 5.50
CA HIS A 279 6.31 7.22 5.82
C HIS A 279 7.52 7.71 5.02
N TYR A 280 7.28 8.05 3.76
CA TYR A 280 8.27 8.70 2.90
C TYR A 280 7.98 10.21 2.75
N ARG A 281 9.00 11.02 2.47
CA ARG A 281 8.98 12.37 1.86
C ARG A 281 9.67 12.26 0.50
N LEU A 282 9.25 13.07 -0.48
CA LEU A 282 10.01 13.14 -1.74
C LEU A 282 11.03 14.26 -1.63
N LEU A 283 12.21 14.03 -2.18
CA LEU A 283 13.20 15.06 -2.43
C LEU A 283 12.97 15.56 -3.87
N GLU A 284 12.88 16.87 -4.06
CA GLU A 284 12.61 17.51 -5.37
C GLU A 284 13.79 17.44 -6.35
N SER A 285 14.92 16.85 -5.96
CA SER A 285 16.14 16.79 -6.77
C SER A 285 16.11 15.65 -7.79
N SER A 286 15.60 15.94 -8.99
CA SER A 286 15.82 15.35 -10.33
C SER A 286 15.86 13.82 -10.57
N ASP A 287 15.84 12.99 -9.54
CA ASP A 287 15.51 11.58 -9.57
C ASP A 287 14.55 11.39 -8.40
N GLN A 288 13.50 10.58 -8.54
CA GLN A 288 12.45 10.34 -7.54
C GLN A 288 13.00 9.70 -6.25
N GLN A 289 13.87 10.40 -5.53
CA GLN A 289 14.49 9.94 -4.30
C GLN A 289 13.52 10.16 -3.16
N GLN A 290 13.10 9.05 -2.57
CA GLN A 290 12.23 9.03 -1.40
C GLN A 290 13.10 9.01 -0.14
N ALA A 291 12.96 10.03 0.71
CA ALA A 291 13.54 10.05 2.05
C ALA A 291 12.50 9.59 3.08
N LEU A 292 12.90 9.07 4.24
CA LEU A 292 11.94 8.69 5.29
C LEU A 292 11.41 9.93 6.06
N ASN A 293 10.15 9.89 6.48
CA ASN A 293 9.46 10.92 7.25
C ASN A 293 9.32 10.50 8.73
N PHE A 294 10.38 10.67 9.52
CA PHE A 294 10.39 10.26 10.93
C PHE A 294 9.39 11.02 11.80
N ALA A 295 9.09 12.28 11.48
CA ALA A 295 8.09 13.07 12.21
C ALA A 295 6.69 12.42 12.14
N SER A 296 6.31 11.88 10.97
CA SER A 296 5.06 11.12 10.83
C SER A 296 5.06 9.83 11.64
N THR A 297 6.22 9.18 11.77
CA THR A 297 6.38 7.94 12.55
C THR A 297 6.19 8.16 14.04
N ALA A 298 6.59 9.32 14.57
CA ALA A 298 6.44 9.63 16.00
C ALA A 298 4.99 9.50 16.50
N HIS A 299 4.00 9.77 15.65
CA HIS A 299 2.58 9.60 15.97
C HIS A 299 2.12 8.15 16.18
N TYR A 300 2.97 7.15 15.92
CA TYR A 300 2.66 5.73 16.08
C TYR A 300 3.47 5.07 17.20
N LEU A 301 4.24 5.86 17.95
CA LEU A 301 4.99 5.40 19.13
C LEU A 301 4.13 5.41 20.41
N ASP A 302 2.81 5.20 20.29
CA ASP A 302 1.88 5.17 21.42
C ASP A 302 2.05 3.91 22.30
N TYR A 303 2.59 2.83 21.74
CA TYR A 303 2.67 1.51 22.38
C TYR A 303 4.09 0.95 22.36
N LYS A 304 4.42 0.17 23.38
CA LYS A 304 5.62 -0.69 23.43
C LYS A 304 5.25 -2.09 23.92
N VAL A 305 5.91 -3.12 23.41
CA VAL A 305 5.79 -4.47 23.98
C VAL A 305 6.57 -4.53 25.30
N THR A 306 5.96 -5.14 26.32
CA THR A 306 6.54 -5.25 27.68
C THR A 306 7.89 -5.97 27.64
N ASP A 307 7.95 -7.05 26.84
CA ASP A 307 9.21 -7.72 26.51
C ASP A 307 10.09 -6.83 25.61
N GLN A 308 11.30 -6.56 26.08
CA GLN A 308 12.28 -5.69 25.44
C GLN A 308 13.08 -6.37 24.32
N ARG A 309 12.92 -7.69 24.14
CA ARG A 309 13.52 -8.38 22.99
C ARG A 309 12.96 -7.82 21.68
N ARG A 310 13.70 -8.00 20.60
CA ARG A 310 13.37 -7.48 19.26
C ARG A 310 13.77 -8.51 18.22
N GLY A 311 13.02 -8.56 17.12
CA GLY A 311 13.29 -9.51 16.05
C GLY A 311 13.12 -10.97 16.46
N ILE A 312 12.27 -11.27 17.45
CA ILE A 312 12.21 -12.61 18.07
C ILE A 312 11.79 -13.73 17.11
N LYS A 313 11.10 -13.40 16.02
CA LYS A 313 10.64 -14.35 15.01
C LYS A 313 11.59 -14.47 13.82
N LEU A 314 12.68 -13.70 13.77
CA LEU A 314 13.63 -13.73 12.63
C LEU A 314 14.33 -15.08 12.45
N THR A 315 14.32 -15.94 13.47
CA THR A 315 14.87 -17.31 13.40
C THR A 315 13.81 -18.36 13.04
N GLU A 316 12.54 -17.98 12.92
CA GLU A 316 11.46 -18.90 12.59
C GLU A 316 11.46 -19.25 11.09
N PRO A 317 11.10 -20.49 10.71
CA PRO A 317 11.01 -20.88 9.31
C PRO A 317 10.05 -19.99 8.50
N GLY A 318 10.54 -19.50 7.37
CA GLY A 318 9.76 -18.67 6.44
C GLY A 318 9.66 -17.19 6.80
N VAL A 319 10.23 -16.76 7.94
CA VAL A 319 10.38 -15.34 8.26
C VAL A 319 11.69 -14.84 7.65
N ALA A 320 11.61 -13.77 6.85
CA ALA A 320 12.76 -13.14 6.21
C ALA A 320 12.87 -11.66 6.63
N ILE A 321 14.10 -11.15 6.63
CA ILE A 321 14.34 -9.70 6.74
C ILE A 321 13.80 -9.05 5.46
N LEU A 322 12.98 -8.01 5.61
CA LEU A 322 12.41 -7.27 4.48
C LEU A 322 13.53 -6.76 3.55
N GLU A 323 13.26 -6.73 2.25
CA GLU A 323 14.23 -6.35 1.21
C GLU A 323 14.86 -4.96 1.47
N ALA A 324 14.08 -4.04 2.03
CA ALA A 324 14.53 -2.69 2.41
C ALA A 324 15.66 -2.68 3.48
N PHE A 325 15.84 -3.76 4.22
CA PHE A 325 16.80 -3.86 5.33
C PHE A 325 17.89 -4.92 5.13
N GLN A 326 17.85 -5.66 4.03
CA GLN A 326 18.96 -6.53 3.65
C GLN A 326 20.15 -5.63 3.26
N LYS A 327 21.35 -5.90 3.79
CA LYS A 327 22.52 -5.03 3.53
C LYS A 327 22.74 -4.89 2.03
N ARG A 328 23.18 -3.72 1.53
CA ARG A 328 23.74 -3.60 0.17
C ARG A 328 24.82 -4.65 -0.12
N GLY A 329 25.60 -5.02 0.89
CA GLY A 329 26.58 -6.11 0.83
C GLY A 329 26.01 -7.53 0.86
N GLU A 330 24.78 -7.75 1.35
CA GLU A 330 24.04 -9.00 1.22
C GLU A 330 23.20 -9.03 -0.06
N GLN A 331 22.81 -7.88 -0.63
CA GLN A 331 22.33 -7.84 -2.00
C GLN A 331 23.47 -8.17 -2.96
N ASP A 332 24.69 -7.67 -2.70
CA ASP A 332 25.89 -8.04 -3.45
C ASP A 332 26.49 -9.39 -3.04
N MET A 333 26.26 -9.94 -1.83
CA MET A 333 26.68 -11.31 -1.44
C MET A 333 25.59 -12.35 -1.64
N VAL A 334 24.32 -12.01 -1.87
CA VAL A 334 23.33 -12.94 -2.43
C VAL A 334 23.51 -12.97 -3.95
N ARG A 335 23.93 -11.85 -4.57
CA ARG A 335 24.44 -11.79 -5.95
C ARG A 335 25.86 -12.39 -6.11
N LYS A 336 26.77 -12.24 -5.13
CA LYS A 336 28.16 -12.78 -5.15
C LYS A 336 28.35 -14.08 -4.39
N ALA A 337 27.51 -14.55 -3.47
CA ALA A 337 27.57 -15.94 -2.98
C ALA A 337 26.97 -16.91 -4.01
N LYS A 338 26.11 -16.40 -4.91
CA LYS A 338 25.86 -17.02 -6.22
C LYS A 338 27.06 -16.94 -7.19
N GLY A 339 28.09 -16.12 -6.90
CA GLY A 339 29.23 -15.85 -7.80
C GLY A 339 30.66 -16.15 -7.27
N GLN A 340 30.88 -16.42 -5.98
CA GLN A 340 32.19 -16.44 -5.31
C GLN A 340 32.27 -17.47 -4.15
N ALA A 341 31.58 -18.61 -4.26
CA ALA A 341 31.97 -19.82 -3.52
C ALA A 341 33.33 -20.39 -4.00
N THR A 342 33.95 -19.76 -4.99
CA THR A 342 35.34 -19.97 -5.35
C THR A 342 36.13 -18.72 -4.99
N THR A 343 37.05 -18.89 -4.05
CA THR A 343 38.41 -18.32 -4.02
C THR A 343 38.71 -17.69 -2.66
N GLU A 344 39.11 -18.54 -1.69
CA GLU A 344 40.20 -18.18 -0.78
C GLU A 344 40.85 -19.46 -0.22
N LYS A 345 41.90 -19.89 -0.92
CA LYS A 345 43.19 -20.24 -0.31
C LYS A 345 44.21 -20.53 -1.41
N SER A 346 45.09 -19.56 -1.65
CA SER A 346 46.47 -19.87 -2.01
C SER A 346 47.38 -18.69 -1.67
N MET A 347 48.34 -18.92 -0.78
CA MET A 347 49.72 -18.58 -1.11
C MET A 347 50.67 -19.69 -0.63
N GLY A 348 51.45 -20.20 -1.61
CA GLY A 348 52.59 -21.13 -1.50
C GLY A 348 52.23 -22.62 -1.56
N ILE A 349 52.68 -23.49 -2.50
CA ILE A 349 53.66 -23.43 -3.59
C ILE A 349 53.27 -24.45 -4.71
N VAL A 350 53.11 -23.95 -5.95
CA VAL A 350 53.49 -24.44 -7.31
C VAL A 350 52.96 -25.79 -7.90
N VAL A 351 51.96 -25.64 -8.80
CA VAL A 351 51.82 -26.12 -10.21
C VAL A 351 51.72 -27.63 -10.54
N LYS A 352 50.54 -28.09 -11.02
CA LYS A 352 50.16 -28.27 -12.46
C LYS A 352 48.67 -28.65 -12.58
N LYS A 353 47.96 -27.98 -13.50
CA LYS A 353 46.48 -27.87 -13.61
C LYS A 353 45.77 -29.20 -13.91
N GLN A 354 44.81 -29.58 -13.05
CA GLN A 354 43.70 -30.51 -13.35
C GLN A 354 42.36 -29.76 -13.47
N SER A 355 41.44 -30.38 -14.20
CA SER A 355 40.30 -29.84 -14.94
C SER A 355 39.26 -29.07 -14.12
N LYS A 356 38.85 -27.90 -14.64
CA LYS A 356 37.67 -27.14 -14.21
C LYS A 356 36.41 -27.71 -14.88
N THR A 357 35.69 -28.58 -14.19
CA THR A 357 34.25 -28.76 -14.40
C THR A 357 33.59 -28.75 -13.02
N GLY A 358 32.92 -27.63 -12.71
CA GLY A 358 32.07 -27.53 -11.53
C GLY A 358 30.93 -28.55 -11.67
N PHE A 359 30.79 -29.42 -10.68
CA PHE A 359 29.70 -30.38 -10.64
C PHE A 359 28.38 -29.64 -10.41
N SER A 360 27.51 -29.62 -11.42
CA SER A 360 26.08 -29.38 -11.22
C SER A 360 25.49 -30.53 -10.39
N SER A 361 24.76 -30.22 -9.32
CA SER A 361 24.05 -31.19 -8.48
C SER A 361 22.93 -31.90 -9.25
N MET A 362 22.48 -31.33 -10.36
CA MET A 362 21.61 -31.97 -11.33
C MET A 362 22.40 -32.30 -12.59
N ARG A 363 22.51 -33.59 -12.91
CA ARG A 363 23.02 -34.07 -14.20
C ARG A 363 21.81 -34.49 -15.04
N PRO A 364 21.14 -33.55 -15.74
CA PRO A 364 20.02 -33.91 -16.60
C PRO A 364 20.52 -34.90 -17.66
N LYS A 365 19.71 -35.91 -17.98
CA LYS A 365 19.97 -36.77 -19.14
C LYS A 365 20.08 -35.91 -20.39
N GLN A 366 20.86 -36.35 -21.37
CA GLN A 366 21.13 -35.58 -22.58
C GLN A 366 19.85 -35.03 -23.25
N GLY A 367 18.81 -35.85 -23.43
CA GLY A 367 17.53 -35.38 -24.01
C GLY A 367 16.73 -34.40 -23.12
N THR A 368 17.01 -34.31 -21.82
CA THR A 368 16.44 -33.26 -20.95
C THR A 368 17.19 -31.95 -21.11
N LYS A 369 18.52 -32.03 -21.28
CA LYS A 369 19.35 -30.88 -21.58
C LYS A 369 18.99 -30.28 -22.94
N GLU A 370 18.89 -31.10 -23.99
CA GLU A 370 18.51 -30.65 -25.33
C GLU A 370 17.14 -29.93 -25.34
N ARG A 371 16.16 -30.44 -24.58
CA ARG A 371 14.85 -29.77 -24.43
C ARG A 371 14.96 -28.44 -23.67
N ALA A 372 15.77 -28.39 -22.62
CA ALA A 372 16.02 -27.16 -21.89
C ALA A 372 16.73 -26.12 -22.77
N ASP A 373 17.71 -26.54 -23.57
CA ASP A 373 18.45 -25.69 -24.49
C ASP A 373 17.52 -25.11 -25.58
N VAL A 374 16.60 -25.92 -26.15
CA VAL A 374 15.58 -25.44 -27.10
C VAL A 374 14.63 -24.41 -26.47
N VAL A 375 14.23 -24.61 -25.22
CA VAL A 375 13.41 -23.63 -24.49
C VAL A 375 14.23 -22.36 -24.23
N GLY A 376 15.48 -22.49 -23.81
CA GLY A 376 16.39 -21.36 -23.62
C GLY A 376 16.59 -20.54 -24.89
N GLU A 377 16.84 -21.19 -26.03
CA GLU A 377 16.97 -20.51 -27.32
C GLU A 377 15.69 -19.79 -27.74
N ARG A 378 14.53 -20.46 -27.62
CA ARG A 378 13.23 -19.87 -27.98
C ARG A 378 12.89 -18.66 -27.12
N GLU A 379 13.20 -18.73 -25.83
CA GLU A 379 12.84 -17.70 -24.86
C GLU A 379 13.92 -16.64 -24.64
N GLN A 380 15.08 -16.79 -25.29
CA GLN A 380 16.29 -15.97 -25.17
C GLN A 380 16.89 -15.98 -23.76
N VAL A 381 16.90 -17.17 -23.15
CA VAL A 381 17.41 -17.43 -21.81
C VAL A 381 18.66 -18.29 -21.91
N HIS A 382 19.78 -17.80 -21.37
CA HIS A 382 21.10 -18.37 -21.67
C HIS A 382 21.75 -19.13 -20.52
N SER A 383 21.20 -19.01 -19.30
CA SER A 383 21.67 -19.81 -18.16
C SER A 383 20.69 -20.92 -17.79
N SER A 384 21.22 -22.05 -17.32
CA SER A 384 20.39 -23.16 -16.85
C SER A 384 19.52 -22.80 -15.64
N ASP A 385 19.95 -21.85 -14.79
CA ASP A 385 19.17 -21.37 -13.64
C ASP A 385 17.93 -20.59 -14.11
N GLU A 386 18.10 -19.68 -15.07
CA GLU A 386 16.98 -18.92 -15.63
C GLU A 386 16.00 -19.80 -16.40
N ILE A 387 16.49 -20.83 -17.11
CA ILE A 387 15.61 -21.81 -17.78
C ILE A 387 14.79 -22.59 -16.74
N ILE A 388 15.40 -22.97 -15.61
CA ILE A 388 14.69 -23.68 -14.53
C ILE A 388 13.64 -22.76 -13.88
N VAL A 389 14.01 -21.52 -13.56
CA VAL A 389 13.08 -20.53 -12.99
C VAL A 389 11.90 -20.31 -13.95
N TYR A 390 12.18 -20.11 -15.24
CA TYR A 390 11.15 -19.95 -16.26
C TYR A 390 10.21 -21.15 -16.34
N LEU A 391 10.75 -22.38 -16.29
CA LEU A 391 9.94 -23.60 -16.33
C LEU A 391 9.09 -23.76 -15.06
N LEU A 392 9.61 -23.40 -13.88
CA LEU A 392 8.87 -23.46 -12.62
C LEU A 392 7.75 -22.41 -12.56
N ASP A 393 8.01 -21.19 -13.02
CA ASP A 393 7.00 -20.13 -13.11
C ASP A 393 5.90 -20.50 -14.12
N THR A 394 6.30 -21.08 -15.26
CA THR A 394 5.35 -21.57 -16.27
C THR A 394 4.49 -22.72 -15.73
N ASP A 395 5.08 -23.64 -14.97
CA ASP A 395 4.35 -24.73 -14.32
C ASP A 395 3.38 -24.20 -13.24
N ALA A 396 3.81 -23.24 -12.41
CA ALA A 396 2.95 -22.61 -11.42
C ALA A 396 1.75 -21.90 -12.06
N ILE A 397 1.96 -21.18 -13.17
CA ILE A 397 0.87 -20.55 -13.95
C ILE A 397 -0.05 -21.62 -14.53
N ALA A 398 0.50 -22.71 -15.07
CA ALA A 398 -0.29 -23.82 -15.61
C ALA A 398 -1.15 -24.49 -14.52
N GLN A 399 -0.60 -24.72 -13.33
CA GLN A 399 -1.34 -25.28 -12.19
C GLN A 399 -2.43 -24.34 -11.68
N GLN A 400 -2.19 -23.03 -11.68
CA GLN A 400 -3.22 -22.03 -11.35
C GLN A 400 -4.36 -22.03 -12.37
N LEU A 401 -4.03 -22.03 -13.66
CA LEU A 401 -5.01 -22.13 -14.73
C LEU A 401 -5.83 -23.42 -14.61
N TYR A 402 -5.17 -24.52 -14.25
CA TYR A 402 -5.81 -25.81 -14.02
C TYR A 402 -6.79 -25.76 -12.85
N SER A 403 -6.38 -25.21 -11.71
CA SER A 403 -7.25 -25.06 -10.53
C SER A 403 -8.47 -24.18 -10.83
N LEU A 404 -8.30 -23.13 -11.64
CA LEU A 404 -9.40 -22.27 -12.07
C LEU A 404 -10.36 -22.96 -13.03
N LEU A 405 -9.85 -23.82 -13.92
CA LEU A 405 -10.66 -24.54 -14.91
C LEU A 405 -11.20 -25.87 -14.39
N GLN A 406 -10.74 -26.38 -13.26
CA GLN A 406 -11.15 -27.68 -12.72
C GLN A 406 -12.66 -27.82 -12.50
N PRO A 407 -13.37 -26.85 -11.87
CA PRO A 407 -14.82 -26.93 -11.72
C PRO A 407 -15.55 -27.01 -13.08
N LEU A 408 -15.02 -26.31 -14.08
CA LEU A 408 -15.55 -26.31 -15.44
C LEU A 408 -15.25 -27.61 -16.18
N ALA A 409 -14.09 -28.22 -15.92
CA ALA A 409 -13.69 -29.48 -16.53
C ALA A 409 -14.60 -30.63 -16.07
N GLU A 410 -14.91 -30.68 -14.77
CA GLU A 410 -15.82 -31.63 -14.14
C GLU A 410 -17.25 -31.48 -14.70
N GLU A 411 -17.71 -30.25 -14.89
CA GLU A 411 -19.04 -29.93 -15.41
C GLU A 411 -19.21 -30.27 -16.91
N LEU A 412 -18.19 -29.98 -17.73
CA LEU A 412 -18.19 -30.28 -19.17
C LEU A 412 -17.87 -31.75 -19.49
N GLY A 413 -17.65 -32.60 -18.47
CA GLY A 413 -17.25 -34.00 -18.64
C GLY A 413 -15.90 -34.15 -19.34
N THR A 414 -15.07 -33.10 -19.34
CA THR A 414 -13.71 -33.15 -19.87
C THR A 414 -12.77 -33.69 -18.80
N LYS A 415 -11.68 -34.34 -19.22
CA LYS A 415 -10.68 -34.76 -18.25
C LYS A 415 -10.11 -33.52 -17.56
N THR A 416 -10.05 -33.58 -16.23
CA THR A 416 -9.50 -32.51 -15.39
C THR A 416 -8.08 -32.14 -15.79
N ASP A 417 -7.32 -33.05 -16.42
CA ASP A 417 -5.93 -32.88 -16.85
C ASP A 417 -5.67 -32.19 -18.18
N ALA A 418 -6.71 -31.65 -18.81
CA ALA A 418 -6.62 -31.06 -20.14
C ALA A 418 -7.29 -29.68 -20.21
N PRO A 419 -6.69 -28.62 -19.63
CA PRO A 419 -7.29 -27.27 -19.61
C PRO A 419 -7.59 -26.72 -21.02
N VAL A 420 -6.77 -27.08 -22.02
CA VAL A 420 -7.04 -26.73 -23.43
C VAL A 420 -8.26 -27.48 -23.96
N ALA A 421 -8.46 -28.74 -23.59
CA ALA A 421 -9.65 -29.51 -23.98
C ALA A 421 -10.90 -28.98 -23.28
N THR A 422 -10.80 -28.55 -22.02
CA THR A 422 -11.88 -27.87 -21.29
C THR A 422 -12.27 -26.56 -21.98
N LEU A 423 -11.29 -25.75 -22.39
CA LEU A 423 -11.54 -24.52 -23.16
C LEU A 423 -12.14 -24.81 -24.55
N GLN A 424 -11.67 -25.85 -25.24
CA GLN A 424 -12.23 -26.27 -26.52
C GLN A 424 -13.67 -26.79 -26.39
N ALA A 425 -13.96 -27.55 -25.33
CA ALA A 425 -15.32 -28.03 -25.04
C ALA A 425 -16.26 -26.87 -24.69
N LEU A 426 -15.77 -25.87 -23.95
CA LEU A 426 -16.52 -24.64 -23.67
C LEU A 426 -16.84 -23.87 -24.96
N VAL A 427 -15.84 -23.67 -25.82
CA VAL A 427 -16.02 -23.00 -27.12
C VAL A 427 -16.98 -23.79 -28.01
N ALA A 428 -16.83 -25.12 -28.06
CA ALA A 428 -17.68 -26.01 -28.84
C ALA A 428 -19.14 -25.92 -28.38
N ALA A 429 -19.40 -26.02 -27.07
CA ALA A 429 -20.73 -25.90 -26.47
C ALA A 429 -21.40 -24.56 -26.81
N TYR A 430 -20.63 -23.47 -26.80
CA TYR A 430 -21.11 -22.14 -27.15
C TYR A 430 -21.42 -22.02 -28.65
N THR A 431 -20.59 -22.58 -29.52
CA THR A 431 -20.81 -22.58 -30.99
C THR A 431 -21.93 -23.51 -31.45
N SER A 432 -22.24 -24.59 -30.73
CA SER A 432 -23.30 -25.53 -31.08
C SER A 432 -24.71 -25.10 -30.65
N GLY A 433 -24.86 -23.94 -30.00
CA GLY A 433 -26.16 -23.39 -29.61
C GLY A 433 -26.90 -24.16 -28.51
N VAL A 434 -26.21 -25.08 -27.82
CA VAL A 434 -26.75 -25.83 -26.69
C VAL A 434 -26.70 -24.93 -25.47
N ARG A 435 -27.79 -24.21 -25.20
CA ARG A 435 -27.93 -23.33 -24.03
C ARG A 435 -28.38 -24.13 -22.81
N SER A 436 -27.42 -24.56 -21.99
CA SER A 436 -27.70 -24.86 -20.59
C SER A 436 -27.66 -23.55 -19.79
N PRO A 437 -28.62 -23.29 -18.89
CA PRO A 437 -28.59 -22.14 -17.98
C PRO A 437 -27.28 -22.02 -17.19
N GLU A 438 -26.66 -23.16 -16.88
CA GLU A 438 -25.38 -23.24 -16.14
C GLU A 438 -24.18 -22.92 -17.05
N ALA A 439 -24.21 -23.35 -18.31
CA ALA A 439 -23.20 -22.99 -19.31
C ALA A 439 -23.22 -21.49 -19.65
N ASP A 440 -24.41 -20.87 -19.69
CA ASP A 440 -24.57 -19.42 -19.86
C ASP A 440 -24.06 -18.64 -18.62
N GLN A 441 -24.26 -19.18 -17.41
CA GLN A 441 -23.75 -18.59 -16.17
C GLN A 441 -22.22 -18.70 -16.07
N GLN A 442 -21.64 -19.83 -16.49
CA GLN A 442 -20.20 -20.09 -16.51
C GLN A 442 -19.49 -19.27 -17.61
N ALA A 443 -20.05 -19.23 -18.82
CA ALA A 443 -19.58 -18.35 -19.90
C ALA A 443 -19.69 -16.87 -19.48
N GLY A 444 -20.73 -16.51 -18.73
CA GLY A 444 -20.88 -15.19 -18.11
C GLY A 444 -19.80 -14.87 -17.08
N LYS A 445 -19.35 -15.84 -16.28
CA LYS A 445 -18.25 -15.66 -15.31
C LYS A 445 -16.89 -15.53 -16.01
N VAL A 446 -16.60 -16.35 -17.02
CA VAL A 446 -15.36 -16.24 -17.82
C VAL A 446 -15.37 -14.96 -18.65
N ALA A 447 -16.51 -14.57 -19.23
CA ALA A 447 -16.68 -13.30 -19.92
C ALA A 447 -16.58 -12.12 -18.97
N ALA A 448 -17.08 -12.20 -17.74
CA ALA A 448 -16.92 -11.18 -16.70
C ALA A 448 -15.46 -11.04 -16.28
N LEU A 449 -14.72 -12.14 -16.13
CA LEU A 449 -13.28 -12.14 -15.85
C LEU A 449 -12.48 -11.51 -17.01
N LEU A 450 -12.83 -11.82 -18.26
CA LEU A 450 -12.22 -11.22 -19.45
C LEU A 450 -12.67 -9.77 -19.67
N GLN A 451 -13.87 -9.39 -19.23
CA GLN A 451 -14.40 -8.02 -19.27
C GLN A 451 -13.83 -7.15 -18.16
N GLU A 452 -13.55 -7.68 -16.96
CA GLU A 452 -12.77 -6.98 -15.92
C GLU A 452 -11.38 -6.65 -16.44
N VAL A 453 -10.71 -7.63 -17.07
CA VAL A 453 -9.41 -7.43 -17.74
C VAL A 453 -9.49 -6.42 -18.88
N ALA A 454 -10.61 -6.35 -19.61
CA ALA A 454 -10.82 -5.38 -20.70
C ALA A 454 -11.25 -3.98 -20.21
N ALA A 455 -11.98 -3.89 -19.10
CA ALA A 455 -12.49 -2.65 -18.49
C ALA A 455 -11.37 -1.87 -17.79
N GLU A 456 -10.30 -2.54 -17.39
CA GLU A 456 -9.04 -1.92 -16.95
C GLU A 456 -8.19 -1.33 -18.10
N GLY A 457 -8.66 -1.38 -19.35
CA GLY A 457 -8.26 -0.42 -20.38
C GLY A 457 -7.45 -0.93 -21.58
N GLU A 458 -7.52 -2.21 -21.97
CA GLU A 458 -6.90 -2.66 -23.23
C GLU A 458 -7.85 -3.46 -24.13
N LYS A 459 -8.09 -2.93 -25.34
CA LYS A 459 -9.10 -3.40 -26.29
C LYS A 459 -8.85 -4.80 -26.88
N GLN A 460 -7.76 -5.48 -26.54
CA GLN A 460 -7.46 -6.85 -26.97
C GLN A 460 -6.65 -7.61 -25.88
N PRO A 461 -7.31 -8.45 -25.04
CA PRO A 461 -6.70 -9.04 -23.85
C PRO A 461 -5.60 -10.07 -24.16
N VAL A 462 -5.65 -10.76 -25.29
CA VAL A 462 -4.62 -11.74 -25.69
C VAL A 462 -3.30 -11.06 -26.14
N PRO A 463 -3.32 -10.02 -26.99
CA PRO A 463 -2.16 -9.16 -27.23
C PRO A 463 -1.62 -8.44 -26.00
N TYR A 464 -2.48 -8.06 -25.04
CA TYR A 464 -2.06 -7.44 -23.78
C TYR A 464 -1.27 -8.40 -22.89
N LEU A 465 -1.75 -9.63 -22.71
CA LEU A 465 -1.03 -10.67 -21.96
C LEU A 465 0.32 -11.02 -22.61
N ARG A 466 0.38 -11.05 -23.95
CA ARG A 466 1.66 -11.15 -24.68
C ARG A 466 2.57 -9.94 -24.43
N LYS A 467 2.04 -8.71 -24.50
CA LYS A 467 2.81 -7.49 -24.23
C LYS A 467 3.29 -7.40 -22.78
N LEU A 468 2.54 -7.91 -21.80
CA LEU A 468 2.95 -7.97 -20.40
C LEU A 468 4.15 -8.90 -20.20
N VAL A 469 4.11 -10.07 -20.84
CA VAL A 469 5.24 -11.02 -20.88
C VAL A 469 6.44 -10.39 -21.61
N ASP A 470 6.24 -9.68 -22.71
CA ASP A 470 7.31 -9.00 -23.45
C ASP A 470 7.85 -7.74 -22.75
N ARG A 471 7.01 -7.04 -21.97
CA ARG A 471 7.39 -5.84 -21.19
C ARG A 471 8.18 -6.21 -19.95
N ASP A 472 7.88 -7.35 -19.32
CA ASP A 472 8.67 -7.90 -18.22
C ASP A 472 10.06 -8.40 -18.69
N LYS A 473 10.17 -8.87 -19.95
CA LYS A 473 11.47 -9.16 -20.60
C LYS A 473 12.30 -7.89 -20.80
N LYS A 474 11.70 -6.79 -21.28
CA LYS A 474 12.42 -5.52 -21.51
C LYS A 474 12.78 -4.74 -20.24
N TYR A 475 12.05 -4.91 -19.15
CA TYR A 475 12.35 -4.27 -17.86
C TYR A 475 13.58 -4.89 -17.15
N LYS A 476 14.01 -6.08 -17.58
CA LYS A 476 15.19 -6.80 -17.03
C LYS A 476 16.47 -6.60 -17.84
N GLU A 477 16.39 -5.95 -19.01
CA GLU A 477 17.53 -5.62 -19.88
C GLU A 477 17.96 -4.14 -19.80
N GLY A 478 17.40 -3.37 -18.85
CA GLY A 478 17.77 -1.98 -18.56
C GLY A 478 18.47 -1.81 -17.23
#